data_AF-A0A8B6CBL9-F1
#
_entry.id   AF-A0A8B6CBL9-F1
#
_cell.length_a   1.000
_cell.length_b   1.000
_cell.length_c   1.000
_cell.angle_alpha   90.00
_cell.angle_beta   90.00
_cell.angle_gamma   90.00
#
_symmetry.space_group_name_H-M   'P 1'
#
loop_
_entity.id
_entity.type
_entity.pdbx_description
1 polymer ?
#
loop_
_entity_poly.entity_id
_entity_poly.type
_entity_poly.pdbx_seq_one_letter_code
_entity_poly.pdbx_strand_id
1 'polypeptide(L)'
;MEQWNKTKISSYMSHKDINWTFNPPNASHRGGVWERMIRTTRKILRDLANEQLLTDEQFLTFMAEAERIVNDRPITPVSNDSRD
;
A
#
# COMPACT_ATOMS: atom_id res chain seq x y z
N MET A 1 -17.05 -14.38 9.54
CA MET A 1 -16.23 -13.18 9.30
C MET A 1 -16.22 -12.39 10.59
N GLU A 2 -15.05 -12.23 11.20
CA GLU A 2 -14.89 -11.42 12.40
C GLU A 2 -15.19 -9.96 12.05
N GLN A 3 -16.15 -9.34 12.75
CA GLN A 3 -16.50 -7.94 12.50
C GLN A 3 -15.50 -7.02 13.20
N TRP A 4 -15.00 -6.03 12.47
CA TRP A 4 -14.10 -5.03 13.04
C TRP A 4 -14.77 -4.27 14.20
N ASN A 5 -14.10 -4.20 15.35
CA ASN A 5 -14.56 -3.41 16.48
C ASN A 5 -14.34 -1.91 16.22
N LYS A 6 -15.33 -1.28 15.60
CA LYS A 6 -15.27 0.15 15.21
C LYS A 6 -15.02 1.08 16.40
N THR A 7 -15.59 0.79 17.56
CA THR A 7 -15.43 1.59 18.77
C THR A 7 -13.99 1.57 19.27
N LYS A 8 -13.38 0.37 19.33
CA LYS A 8 -11.98 0.21 19.73
C LYS A 8 -11.03 0.92 18.77
N ILE A 9 -11.26 0.78 17.46
CA ILE A 9 -10.45 1.45 16.44
C ILE A 9 -10.60 2.97 16.55
N SER A 10 -11.83 3.48 16.60
CA SER A 10 -12.10 4.92 16.69
C SER A 10 -11.48 5.55 17.94
N SER A 11 -11.59 4.88 19.09
CA SER A 11 -10.97 5.35 20.33
C SER A 11 -9.45 5.35 20.23
N TYR A 12 -8.83 4.28 19.73
CA TYR A 12 -7.37 4.24 19.58
C TYR A 12 -6.85 5.33 18.62
N MET A 13 -7.56 5.54 17.51
CA MET A 13 -7.17 6.53 16.49
C MET A 13 -7.40 7.96 16.98
N SER A 14 -8.44 8.22 17.77
CA SER A 14 -8.69 9.57 18.32
C SER A 14 -7.61 10.01 19.30
N HIS A 15 -6.97 9.10 20.05
CA HIS A 15 -5.81 9.42 20.89
C HIS A 15 -4.58 9.86 20.06
N LYS A 16 -4.60 9.65 18.74
CA LYS A 16 -3.54 10.07 17.80
C LYS A 16 -3.99 11.22 16.89
N ASP A 17 -5.12 11.86 17.21
CA ASP A 17 -5.75 12.88 16.35
C ASP A 17 -6.08 12.38 14.93
N ILE A 18 -6.33 11.08 14.77
CA ILE A 18 -6.69 10.45 13.50
C ILE A 18 -8.20 10.21 13.45
N ASN A 19 -8.88 10.82 12.48
CA ASN A 19 -10.27 10.50 12.15
C ASN A 19 -10.35 9.27 11.24
N TRP A 20 -10.69 8.11 11.80
CA TRP A 20 -10.82 6.86 11.04
C TRP A 20 -12.19 6.74 10.37
N THR A 21 -12.23 6.67 9.03
CA THR A 21 -13.47 6.53 8.26
C THR A 21 -13.48 5.23 7.45
N PHE A 22 -14.53 4.43 7.59
CA PHE A 22 -14.73 3.25 6.76
C PHE A 22 -15.37 3.61 5.42
N ASN A 23 -15.05 2.85 4.37
CA ASN A 23 -15.75 2.97 3.10
C ASN A 23 -17.25 2.65 3.30
N PRO A 24 -18.16 3.44 2.70
CA PRO A 24 -19.58 3.12 2.66
C PRO A 24 -19.80 1.72 2.05
N PRO A 25 -20.85 1.01 2.48
CA PRO A 25 -21.24 -0.24 1.85
C PRO A 25 -21.41 -0.05 0.34
N ASN A 26 -20.94 -1.02 -0.46
CA ASN A 26 -21.05 -1.02 -1.93
C ASN A 26 -20.34 0.13 -2.67
N ALA A 27 -19.56 0.98 -1.97
CA ALA A 27 -18.77 2.04 -2.59
C ALA A 27 -17.32 1.58 -2.88
N SER A 28 -17.16 0.48 -3.63
CA SER A 28 -15.84 -0.10 -3.95
C SER A 28 -14.89 0.91 -4.62
N HIS A 29 -15.42 1.82 -5.44
CA HIS A 29 -14.66 2.87 -6.10
C HIS A 29 -13.87 3.77 -5.13
N ARG A 30 -14.31 3.94 -3.87
CA ARG A 30 -13.58 4.70 -2.84
C ARG A 30 -12.28 4.01 -2.39
N GLY A 31 -12.16 2.71 -2.64
CA GLY A 31 -10.94 1.93 -2.41
C GLY A 31 -9.98 1.89 -3.59
N GLY A 32 -10.33 2.45 -4.75
CA GLY A 32 -9.61 2.20 -6.01
C GLY A 32 -8.13 2.61 -5.99
N VAL A 33 -7.76 3.67 -5.28
CA VAL A 33 -6.36 4.09 -5.11
C VAL A 33 -5.58 3.03 -4.33
N TRP A 34 -6.14 2.55 -3.21
CA TRP A 34 -5.54 1.48 -2.41
C TRP A 34 -5.43 0.19 -3.21
N GLU A 35 -6.47 -0.22 -3.93
CA GLU A 35 -6.45 -1.42 -4.78
C GLU A 35 -5.37 -1.33 -5.87
N ARG A 36 -5.19 -0.15 -6.47
CA ARG A 36 -4.12 0.12 -7.43
C ARG A 36 -2.75 -0.01 -6.79
N MET A 37 -2.56 0.51 -5.58
CA MET A 37 -1.30 0.36 -4.83
C MET A 37 -1.02 -1.10 -4.51
N ILE A 38 -2.00 -1.86 -3.99
CA ILE A 38 -1.82 -3.29 -3.70
C ILE A 38 -1.48 -4.07 -4.98
N ARG A 39 -2.09 -3.72 -6.13
CA ARG A 39 -1.72 -4.32 -7.43
C ARG A 39 -0.27 -4.03 -7.81
N THR A 40 0.19 -2.79 -7.64
CA THR A 40 1.58 -2.39 -7.92
C THR A 40 2.57 -3.12 -7.02
N THR A 41 2.35 -3.11 -5.70
CA THR A 41 3.22 -3.79 -4.73
C THR A 41 3.30 -5.29 -5.03
N ARG A 42 2.17 -5.96 -5.28
CA ARG A 42 2.17 -7.39 -5.65
C ARG A 42 2.89 -7.68 -6.97
N LYS A 43 2.87 -6.74 -7.92
CA LYS A 43 3.64 -6.89 -9.17
C LYS A 43 5.13 -6.88 -8.86
N ILE A 44 5.61 -5.89 -8.11
CA ILE A 44 7.02 -5.79 -7.74
C ILE A 44 7.48 -7.02 -6.96
N LEU A 45 6.71 -7.45 -5.96
CA LEU A 45 7.04 -8.65 -5.18
C LEU A 45 7.12 -9.91 -6.03
N ARG A 46 6.24 -10.08 -7.02
CA ARG A 46 6.32 -11.22 -7.96
C ARG A 46 7.56 -11.14 -8.84
N ASP A 47 7.86 -9.93 -9.34
CA ASP A 47 9.02 -9.69 -10.19
C ASP A 47 10.34 -9.90 -9.39
N LEU A 48 10.38 -9.57 -8.10
CA LEU A 48 11.51 -9.84 -7.19
C LEU A 48 11.62 -11.32 -6.80
N ALA A 49 10.50 -11.96 -6.46
CA ALA A 49 10.48 -13.34 -5.99
C ALA A 49 10.84 -14.35 -7.07
N ASN A 50 10.56 -14.04 -8.34
CA ASN A 50 10.93 -14.87 -9.49
C ASN A 50 10.61 -16.37 -9.28
N GLU A 51 9.38 -16.66 -8.85
CA GLU A 51 8.84 -18.01 -8.55
C GLU A 51 9.47 -18.74 -7.35
N GLN A 52 10.33 -18.09 -6.57
CA GLN A 52 10.91 -18.67 -5.36
C GLN A 52 9.92 -18.68 -4.18
N LEU A 53 9.97 -19.76 -3.39
CA LEU A 53 9.37 -19.78 -2.06
C LEU A 53 10.24 -18.99 -1.10
N LEU A 54 9.66 -18.01 -0.43
CA LEU A 54 10.37 -17.12 0.48
C LEU A 54 10.15 -17.56 1.92
N THR A 55 11.20 -17.49 2.72
CA THR A 55 11.07 -17.46 4.18
C THR A 55 10.46 -16.14 4.63
N ASP A 56 9.99 -16.08 5.88
CA ASP A 56 9.46 -14.84 6.45
C ASP A 56 10.48 -13.69 6.42
N GLU A 57 11.75 -13.99 6.68
CA GLU A 57 12.84 -13.00 6.63
C GLU A 57 13.06 -12.48 5.21
N GLN A 58 13.13 -13.37 4.21
CA GLN A 58 13.26 -12.98 2.80
C GLN A 58 12.07 -12.16 2.33
N PHE A 59 10.86 -12.55 2.75
CA PHE A 59 9.65 -11.81 2.42
C PHE A 59 9.67 -10.40 3.01
N LEU A 60 10.13 -10.23 4.26
CA LEU A 60 10.29 -8.91 4.87
C LEU A 60 11.29 -8.05 4.09
N THR A 61 12.42 -8.62 3.65
CA THR A 61 13.39 -7.91 2.80
C THR A 61 12.76 -7.47 1.48
N PHE A 62 12.05 -8.35 0.78
CA PHE A 62 11.42 -8.00 -0.50
C PHE A 62 10.28 -6.99 -0.33
N MET A 63 9.57 -7.02 0.80
CA MET A 63 8.60 -5.99 1.15
C MET A 63 9.26 -4.61 1.30
N ALA A 64 10.41 -4.53 1.97
CA ALA A 64 11.16 -3.27 2.07
C ALA A 64 11.69 -2.79 0.71
N GLU A 65 12.14 -3.70 -0.16
CA GLU A 65 12.53 -3.35 -1.54
C GLU A 65 11.34 -2.87 -2.38
N ALA A 66 10.19 -3.53 -2.27
CA ALA A 66 8.98 -3.12 -2.96
C ALA A 66 8.50 -1.75 -2.48
N GLU A 67 8.58 -1.46 -1.18
CA GLU A 67 8.30 -0.13 -0.62
C GLU A 67 9.24 0.93 -1.22
N ARG A 68 10.55 0.67 -1.24
CA ARG A 68 11.54 1.56 -1.84
C ARG A 68 11.22 1.87 -3.30
N ILE A 69 10.96 0.85 -4.11
CA ILE A 69 10.64 1.02 -5.54
C ILE A 69 9.38 1.86 -5.73
N VAL A 70 8.36 1.66 -4.89
CA VAL A 70 7.11 2.45 -4.94
C VAL A 70 7.36 3.91 -4.55
N ASN A 71 8.16 4.16 -3.51
CA ASN A 71 8.44 5.49 -2.99
C ASN A 71 9.42 6.29 -3.87
N ASP A 72 10.36 5.62 -4.54
CA ASP A 72 11.31 6.24 -5.46
C ASP A 72 10.65 6.65 -6.79
N ARG A 73 9.41 6.21 -7.05
CA ARG A 73 8.69 6.54 -8.28
C ARG A 73 8.27 8.02 -8.28
N PRO A 74 8.66 8.81 -9.29
CA PRO A 74 8.27 10.21 -9.38
C PRO A 74 6.74 10.40 -9.36
N ILE A 75 6.26 11.37 -8.57
CA ILE A 75 4.83 11.72 -8.49
C ILE A 75 4.36 12.31 -9.83
N THR A 76 5.21 13.11 -10.47
CA THR A 76 5.02 13.67 -11.80
C THR A 76 6.05 13.09 -12.76
N PRO A 77 5.75 13.00 -14.07
CA PRO A 77 6.76 12.68 -15.06
C PRO A 77 7.97 13.60 -14.90
N VAL A 78 9.17 13.02 -15.01
CA VAL A 78 10.40 13.81 -15.05
C VAL A 78 10.41 14.59 -16.36
N SER A 79 10.89 15.84 -16.34
CA SER A 79 11.01 16.63 -17.55
C SER A 79 11.92 15.93 -18.56
N ASN A 80 11.52 15.99 -19.83
CA ASN A 80 12.34 15.52 -20.94
C ASN A 80 13.10 16.68 -21.60
N ASP A 81 13.01 17.90 -21.06
CA ASP A 81 13.76 19.04 -21.59
C ASP A 81 15.24 18.90 -21.23
N SER A 82 16.08 18.83 -22.25
CA SER A 82 17.54 18.85 -22.14
C SER A 82 18.13 20.12 -21.53
N ARG A 83 17.31 21.17 -21.33
CA ARG A 83 17.72 22.48 -20.84
C ARG A 83 17.32 22.75 -19.38
N ASP A 84 16.62 21.82 -18.73
CA ASP A 84 16.35 21.85 -17.30
C ASP A 84 17.58 21.42 -16.47
#